data_AF-A0A357R5W3-F1
#
_entry.id   AF-A0A357R5W3-F1
#
_cell.length_a   1.000
_cell.length_b   1.000
_cell.length_c   1.000
_cell.angle_alpha   90.00
_cell.angle_beta   90.00
_cell.angle_gamma   90.00
#
_symmetry.space_group_name_H-M   'P 1'
#
loop_
_entity.id
_entity.type
_entity.pdbx_description
1 polymer ?
#
loop_
_entity_poly.entity_id
_entity_poly.type
_entity_poly.pdbx_seq_one_letter_code
_entity_poly.pdbx_strand_id
1 'polypeptide(L)'
;PAAAFVSLKLDDQLRGCIGTIEPEHENLGKEIIANAIAAATGDPRFEPVTAEELEQLSISVDVLSEPVPADYSQLNPAKLGLVAQWKV
;
A
#
# COMPACT_ATOMS: atom_id res chain seq x y z
N PRO A 1 11.41 3.00 11.44
CA PRO A 1 11.09 2.60 10.05
C PRO A 1 9.84 1.72 10.08
N ALA A 2 9.00 1.76 9.06
CA ALA A 2 7.78 0.96 8.97
C ALA A 2 7.42 0.78 7.49
N ALA A 3 6.80 -0.36 7.15
CA ALA A 3 6.29 -0.61 5.81
C ALA A 3 4.94 0.09 5.65
N ALA A 4 4.57 0.45 4.42
CA ALA A 4 3.29 1.12 4.17
C ALA A 4 2.79 0.85 2.75
N PHE A 5 1.47 0.84 2.60
CA PHE A 5 0.80 0.92 1.31
C PHE A 5 0.21 2.31 1.12
N VAL A 6 0.35 2.85 -0.09
CA VAL A 6 -0.33 4.08 -0.50
C VAL A 6 -1.35 3.70 -1.57
N SER A 7 -2.61 4.04 -1.32
CA SER A 7 -3.69 3.82 -2.26
C SER A 7 -4.24 5.17 -2.73
N LEU A 8 -4.34 5.31 -4.05
CA LEU A 8 -4.96 6.43 -4.74
C LEU A 8 -6.34 5.99 -5.19
N LYS A 9 -7.35 6.83 -4.97
CA LYS A 9 -8.70 6.59 -5.47
C LYS A 9 -9.26 7.84 -6.14
N LEU A 10 -9.93 7.63 -7.26
CA LEU A 10 -10.70 8.64 -7.99
C LEU A 10 -12.16 8.23 -7.94
N ASP A 11 -13.05 9.09 -7.45
CA ASP A 11 -14.48 8.78 -7.26
C ASP A 11 -14.72 7.45 -6.52
N ASP A 12 -14.00 7.26 -5.40
CA ASP A 12 -13.97 6.04 -4.56
C ASP A 12 -13.48 4.76 -5.26
N GLN A 13 -13.12 4.82 -6.56
CA GLN A 13 -12.54 3.70 -7.30
C GLN A 13 -11.03 3.69 -7.20
N LEU A 14 -10.46 2.48 -7.14
CA LEU A 14 -9.00 2.31 -7.10
C LEU A 14 -8.36 2.88 -8.38
N ARG A 15 -7.39 3.78 -8.20
CA ARG A 15 -6.65 4.46 -9.29
C ARG A 15 -5.15 4.16 -9.29
N GLY A 16 -4.65 3.59 -8.19
CA GLY A 16 -3.29 3.08 -8.03
C GLY A 16 -3.08 2.59 -6.60
N CYS A 17 -2.30 1.54 -6.39
CA CYS A 17 -1.93 1.07 -5.06
C CYS A 17 -0.61 0.30 -5.09
N ILE A 18 0.38 0.82 -4.39
CA ILE A 18 1.71 0.22 -4.24
C ILE A 18 2.14 0.36 -2.78
N GLY A 19 2.88 -0.64 -2.31
CA GLY A 19 3.44 -0.66 -0.98
C GLY A 19 4.43 -1.78 -0.81
N THR A 20 5.07 -1.77 0.34
CA THR A 20 6.04 -2.78 0.78
C THR A 20 5.46 -3.55 1.96
N ILE A 21 5.88 -4.80 2.13
CA ILE A 21 5.49 -5.63 3.29
C ILE A 21 6.55 -5.61 4.40
N GLU A 22 7.75 -5.11 4.08
CA GLU A 22 8.85 -4.84 5.00
C GLU A 22 9.36 -3.41 4.74
N PRO A 23 9.88 -2.68 5.73
CA PRO A 23 10.37 -1.32 5.52
C PRO A 23 11.59 -1.31 4.59
N GLU A 24 11.53 -0.59 3.48
CA GLU A 24 12.65 -0.47 2.53
C GLU A 24 13.43 0.84 2.70
N HIS A 25 12.85 1.82 3.40
CA HIS A 25 13.45 3.15 3.59
C HIS A 25 13.79 3.47 5.07
N GLU A 26 14.70 4.42 5.25
CA GLU A 26 15.22 4.84 6.57
C GLU A 26 14.13 5.28 7.57
N ASN A 27 13.02 5.84 7.07
CA ASN A 27 11.90 6.28 7.89
C ASN A 27 10.57 6.20 7.11
N LEU A 28 9.47 6.25 7.86
CA LEU A 28 8.12 6.13 7.31
C LEU A 28 7.80 7.24 6.29
N GLY A 29 8.32 8.46 6.47
CA GLY A 29 8.09 9.54 5.51
C GLY A 29 8.68 9.23 4.13
N LYS A 30 9.92 8.72 4.09
CA LYS A 30 10.57 8.28 2.84
C LYS A 30 9.84 7.08 2.21
N GLU A 31 9.39 6.14 3.03
CA GLU A 31 8.58 4.99 2.59
C GLU A 31 7.29 5.45 1.89
N ILE A 32 6.53 6.34 2.53
CA ILE A 32 5.29 6.89 1.98
C ILE A 32 5.54 7.65 0.68
N ILE A 33 6.59 8.48 0.62
CA ILE A 33 6.93 9.24 -0.60
C ILE A 33 7.23 8.30 -1.76
N ALA A 34 8.08 7.30 -1.55
CA ALA A 34 8.43 6.34 -2.59
C ALA A 34 7.20 5.55 -3.08
N ASN A 35 6.39 5.05 -2.15
CA ASN A 35 5.19 4.26 -2.48
C ASN A 35 4.09 5.11 -3.11
N ALA A 36 3.95 6.40 -2.73
CA ALA A 36 3.01 7.32 -3.37
C ALA A 36 3.39 7.61 -4.83
N ILE A 37 4.68 7.86 -5.11
CA ILE A 37 5.18 8.06 -6.48
C ILE A 37 4.96 6.80 -7.30
N ALA A 38 5.28 5.64 -6.75
CA ALA A 38 5.11 4.36 -7.44
C ALA A 38 3.62 4.03 -7.68
N ALA A 39 2.73 4.29 -6.72
CA ALA A 39 1.29 4.10 -6.90
C ALA A 39 0.71 5.02 -7.98
N ALA A 40 1.24 6.25 -8.12
CA ALA A 40 0.79 7.21 -9.12
C ALA A 40 1.34 6.95 -10.53
N THR A 41 2.57 6.46 -10.64
CA THR A 41 3.30 6.43 -11.93
C THR A 41 3.72 5.04 -12.39
N GLY A 42 3.70 4.03 -11.52
CA GLY A 42 4.29 2.71 -11.76
C GLY A 42 3.39 1.52 -11.44
N ASP A 43 2.12 1.74 -11.05
CA ASP A 43 1.16 0.64 -10.90
C ASP A 43 0.76 0.09 -12.29
N PRO A 44 1.16 -1.13 -12.66
CA PRO A 44 1.02 -1.65 -14.02
C PRO A 44 -0.44 -1.91 -14.45
N ARG A 45 -1.39 -1.77 -13.53
CA ARG A 45 -2.82 -1.94 -13.80
C ARG A 45 -3.46 -0.68 -14.39
N PHE A 46 -2.78 0.47 -14.27
CA PHE A 46 -3.32 1.77 -14.64
C PHE A 46 -2.30 2.58 -15.44
N GLU A 47 -2.78 3.51 -16.26
CA GLU A 47 -1.92 4.54 -16.83
C GLU A 47 -1.44 5.50 -15.73
N PRO A 48 -0.26 6.13 -15.86
CA PRO A 48 0.21 7.13 -14.91
C PRO A 48 -0.85 8.21 -14.64
N VAL A 49 -0.97 8.62 -13.38
CA VAL A 49 -1.86 9.70 -12.95
C VAL A 49 -1.47 11.02 -13.62
N THR A 50 -2.45 11.73 -14.18
CA THR A 50 -2.22 13.06 -14.76
C THR A 50 -2.29 14.17 -13.72
N ALA A 51 -1.78 15.36 -14.06
CA ALA A 51 -1.80 16.50 -13.15
C ALA A 51 -3.23 16.94 -12.80
N GLU A 52 -4.17 16.83 -13.75
CA GLU A 52 -5.58 17.20 -13.58
C GLU A 52 -6.34 16.24 -12.66
N GLU A 53 -5.90 14.99 -12.56
CA GLU A 53 -6.47 14.01 -11.64
C GLU A 53 -6.08 14.30 -10.19
N LEU A 54 -4.93 14.96 -9.93
CA LEU A 54 -4.37 15.13 -8.58
C LEU A 54 -5.35 15.80 -7.59
N GLU A 55 -6.08 16.82 -8.03
CA GLU A 55 -7.03 17.55 -7.18
C GLU A 55 -8.27 16.71 -6.80
N GLN A 56 -8.52 15.64 -7.56
CA GLN A 56 -9.69 14.77 -7.40
C GLN A 56 -9.35 13.48 -6.65
N LEU A 57 -8.05 13.19 -6.46
CA LEU A 57 -7.63 11.98 -5.77
C LEU A 57 -7.89 12.05 -4.27
N SER A 58 -8.49 11.00 -3.74
CA SER A 58 -8.36 10.66 -2.32
C SER A 58 -7.18 9.71 -2.13
N ILE A 59 -6.37 10.00 -1.11
CA ILE A 59 -5.13 9.27 -0.83
C ILE A 59 -5.26 8.66 0.57
N SER A 60 -5.06 7.35 0.67
CA SER A 60 -4.96 6.66 1.96
C SER A 60 -3.58 6.04 2.14
N VAL A 61 -3.09 6.08 3.38
CA VAL A 61 -1.81 5.47 3.77
C VAL A 61 -2.09 4.44 4.85
N ASP A 62 -1.79 3.18 4.53
CA ASP A 62 -1.94 2.05 5.43
C ASP A 62 -0.55 1.65 5.96
N VAL A 63 -0.26 2.04 7.20
CA VAL A 63 1.02 1.73 7.87
C VAL A 63 0.94 0.34 8.49
N LEU A 64 1.91 -0.51 8.17
CA LEU A 64 1.91 -1.91 8.58
C LEU A 64 2.77 -2.16 9.81
N SER A 65 2.32 -3.08 10.66
CA SER A 65 3.17 -3.75 11.64
C SER A 65 3.95 -4.88 10.96
N GLU A 66 5.02 -5.34 11.61
CA GLU A 66 5.74 -6.54 11.19
C GLU A 66 4.78 -7.75 11.09
N PRO A 67 4.80 -8.51 9.98
CA PRO A 67 3.94 -9.67 9.82
C PRO A 67 4.36 -10.77 10.81
N VAL A 68 3.38 -11.38 11.47
CA VAL A 68 3.59 -12.49 12.39
C VAL A 68 2.91 -13.76 11.88
N PRO A 69 3.49 -14.96 12.08
CA PRO A 69 2.80 -16.20 11.79
C PRO A 69 1.47 -16.29 12.54
N ALA A 70 0.44 -16.80 11.87
CA ALA A 70 -0.88 -16.93 12.46
C ALA A 70 -1.55 -18.22 12.01
N ASP A 71 -2.26 -18.86 12.94
CA ASP A 71 -3.17 -19.96 12.67
C ASP A 71 -4.55 -19.44 12.30
N TYR A 72 -5.35 -20.29 11.63
CA TYR A 72 -6.71 -19.94 11.20
C TYR A 72 -7.59 -19.39 12.35
N SER A 73 -7.43 -19.93 13.57
CA SER A 73 -8.21 -19.52 14.75
C SER A 73 -7.94 -18.08 15.21
N GLN A 74 -6.81 -17.48 14.82
CA GLN A 74 -6.41 -16.14 15.19
C GLN A 74 -6.84 -15.10 14.14
N LEU A 75 -7.27 -15.54 12.95
CA LEU A 75 -7.57 -14.65 11.84
C LEU A 75 -8.86 -13.87 12.10
N ASN A 76 -8.74 -12.55 12.11
CA ASN A 76 -9.88 -11.64 12.20
C ASN A 76 -9.80 -10.62 11.05
N PRO A 77 -10.67 -10.71 10.03
CA PRO A 77 -10.60 -9.85 8.85
C PRO A 77 -10.90 -8.37 9.15
N ALA A 78 -11.55 -8.07 10.28
CA ALA A 78 -11.78 -6.70 10.72
C ALA A 78 -10.53 -6.05 11.37
N LYS A 79 -9.47 -6.83 11.60
CA LYS A 79 -8.27 -6.39 12.34
C LYS A 79 -6.96 -6.68 11.64
N LEU A 80 -6.89 -7.76 10.84
CA LEU A 80 -5.64 -8.29 10.31
C LEU A 80 -5.66 -8.32 8.79
N GLY A 81 -4.59 -7.78 8.18
CA GLY A 81 -4.18 -8.15 6.83
C GLY A 81 -3.49 -9.51 6.83
N LEU A 82 -3.36 -10.13 5.65
CA LEU A 82 -2.75 -11.46 5.48
C LEU A 82 -1.65 -11.40 4.43
N VAL A 83 -0.54 -12.09 4.72
CA VAL A 83 0.50 -12.42 3.74
C VAL A 83 0.58 -13.94 3.66
N ALA A 84 0.35 -14.50 2.47
CA ALA A 84 0.48 -15.94 2.24
C ALA A 84 1.84 -16.23 1.60
N GLN A 85 2.58 -17.16 2.20
CA GLN A 85 3.87 -17.62 1.68
C GLN A 85 3.83 -19.13 1.48
N TRP A 86 4.32 -19.60 0.33
CA TRP A 86 4.52 -21.01 0.05
C TRP A 86 6.00 -21.26 -0.18
N LYS A 87 6.60 -22.17 0.60
CA LYS A 87 7.99 -22.60 0.41
C LYS A 87 7.96 -23.92 -0.37
N VAL A 88 8.58 -23.92 -1.56
CA VAL A 88 8.80 -25.11 -2.39
C VAL A 88 9.96 -25.92 -1.82
#